data_AF-A0A847N2W1-F1
#
_entry.id   AF-A0A847N2W1-F1
#
_cell.length_a   1.000
_cell.length_b   1.000
_cell.length_c   1.000
_cell.angle_alpha   90.00
_cell.angle_beta   90.00
_cell.angle_gamma   90.00
#
_symmetry.space_group_name_H-M   'P 1'
#
loop_
_entity.id
_entity.type
_entity.pdbx_description
1 polymer ?
#
loop_
_entity_poly.entity_id
_entity_poly.type
_entity_poly.pdbx_seq_one_letter_code
_entity_poly.pdbx_strand_id
1 'polypeptide(L)'
;MVTTLLISIAIISLISVFLALLMVIADATIGNYGTVKISINEGTKELEVKGGQPLLKALNQEGVFIPSACGGRGSCGLCKVRVVQGGGEYLPTELPWINEEEKKNQVRLSCQFKVKSDVAIVIPEELFSVREYSTVVEKIRDLTHDIKEITLLLKDPAQISPKAGQYVQFMVPEYELTDESVYRAYSIASPPGDSSRVELEIRLVPNGICTTYVHKHLKEGDKVTINGPYGDFYLRDTDRNIIFIAGGSGMAPIKSMLLDMEKQGNTRKAAYFFGARSKRDLFLLDEMRELEKKMPNFTFIPALSEPQPEDNWEGEVGLITDVVRRMTKDGSNSEAYLCGSPGMINACITVLNELGVLPENIFYDKFS
;
A
#
# COMPACT_ATOMS: atom_id res chain seq x y z
N MET A 1 -53.78 29.28 13.67
CA MET A 1 -52.86 28.15 13.94
C MET A 1 -52.56 27.36 12.66
N VAL A 2 -53.57 26.78 11.98
CA VAL A 2 -53.36 26.03 10.72
C VAL A 2 -52.82 26.93 9.58
N THR A 3 -53.35 28.14 9.42
CA THR A 3 -52.88 29.09 8.39
C THR A 3 -51.42 29.50 8.61
N THR A 4 -51.03 29.76 9.86
CA THR A 4 -49.66 30.11 10.23
C THR A 4 -48.70 28.96 9.95
N LEU A 5 -49.09 27.73 10.28
CA LEU A 5 -48.34 26.51 9.97
C LEU A 5 -48.13 26.34 8.46
N LEU A 6 -49.20 26.49 7.66
CA LEU A 6 -49.14 26.35 6.20
C LEU A 6 -48.24 27.41 5.55
N ILE A 7 -48.31 28.67 6.02
CA ILE A 7 -47.43 29.74 5.55
C ILE A 7 -45.97 29.44 5.89
N SER A 8 -45.67 28.97 7.10
CA SER A 8 -44.30 28.60 7.49
C SER A 8 -43.76 27.44 6.64
N ILE A 9 -44.55 26.40 6.39
CA ILE A 9 -44.16 25.27 5.53
C ILE A 9 -43.89 25.74 4.10
N ALA A 10 -44.76 26.62 3.56
CA ALA A 10 -44.59 27.15 2.21
C ALA A 10 -43.31 27.98 2.07
N ILE A 11 -43.01 28.84 3.05
CA ILE A 11 -41.80 29.67 3.06
C ILE A 11 -40.54 28.79 3.12
N ILE A 12 -40.51 27.81 4.04
CA ILE A 12 -39.35 26.91 4.18
C ILE A 12 -39.15 26.12 2.88
N SER A 13 -40.23 25.57 2.32
CA SER A 13 -40.17 24.82 1.05
C SER A 13 -39.68 25.69 -0.10
N LEU A 14 -40.14 26.94 -0.20
CA LEU A 14 -39.70 27.89 -1.22
C LEU A 14 -38.21 28.19 -1.10
N ILE A 15 -37.72 28.44 0.12
CA ILE A 15 -36.31 28.71 0.39
C ILE A 15 -35.45 27.47 0.06
N SER A 16 -35.89 26.27 0.48
CA SER A 16 -35.17 25.02 0.18
C SER A 16 -35.09 24.75 -1.33
N VAL A 17 -36.19 24.95 -2.06
CA VAL A 17 -36.20 24.80 -3.54
C VAL A 17 -35.32 25.85 -4.20
N PHE A 18 -35.35 27.09 -3.73
CA PHE A 18 -34.50 28.16 -4.25
C PHE A 18 -33.01 27.87 -4.02
N LEU A 19 -32.63 27.41 -2.83
CA LEU A 19 -31.26 27.00 -2.52
C LEU A 19 -30.82 25.80 -3.36
N ALA A 20 -31.69 24.78 -3.52
CA ALA A 20 -31.42 23.64 -4.37
C ALA A 20 -31.22 24.07 -5.84
N LEU A 21 -32.06 24.97 -6.35
CA LEU A 21 -31.93 25.52 -7.70
C LEU A 21 -30.61 26.29 -7.88
N LEU A 22 -30.25 27.13 -6.91
CA LEU A 22 -28.96 27.83 -6.92
C LEU A 22 -27.78 26.85 -6.94
N MET A 23 -27.83 25.77 -6.16
CA MET A 23 -26.80 24.73 -6.19
C MET A 23 -26.71 24.04 -7.56
N VAL A 24 -27.84 23.72 -8.18
CA VAL A 24 -27.87 23.12 -9.53
C VAL A 24 -27.30 24.08 -10.58
N ILE A 25 -27.65 25.37 -10.52
CA ILE A 25 -27.09 26.37 -11.43
C ILE A 25 -25.58 26.54 -11.20
N ALA A 26 -25.13 26.58 -9.95
CA ALA A 26 -23.72 26.68 -9.61
C ALA A 26 -22.93 25.46 -10.12
N ASP A 27 -23.45 24.25 -9.98
CA ASP A 27 -22.83 23.04 -10.51
C ASP A 27 -22.77 23.06 -12.04
N ALA A 28 -23.86 23.46 -12.71
CA ALA A 28 -23.95 23.52 -14.16
C ALA A 28 -23.05 24.59 -14.80
N THR A 29 -22.78 25.70 -14.10
CA THR A 29 -22.04 26.86 -14.64
C THR A 29 -20.61 26.98 -14.13
N ILE A 30 -20.35 26.64 -12.87
CA ILE A 30 -19.04 26.79 -12.21
C ILE A 30 -18.37 25.42 -12.01
N GLY A 31 -19.16 24.39 -11.71
CA GLY A 31 -18.67 23.02 -11.45
C GLY A 31 -18.42 22.19 -12.71
N ASN A 32 -19.03 22.56 -13.84
CA ASN A 32 -18.88 21.85 -15.10
C ASN A 32 -17.62 22.31 -15.86
N TYR A 33 -16.51 21.62 -15.59
CA TYR A 33 -15.23 21.83 -16.28
C TYR A 33 -15.21 21.26 -17.73
N GLY A 34 -16.29 20.63 -18.19
CA GLY A 34 -16.36 19.99 -19.50
C GLY A 34 -15.44 18.77 -19.65
N THR A 35 -15.21 18.38 -20.89
CA THR A 35 -14.20 17.37 -21.25
C THR A 35 -12.85 18.05 -21.36
N VAL A 36 -11.83 17.47 -20.73
CA VAL A 36 -10.44 17.97 -20.73
C VAL A 36 -9.51 16.90 -21.26
N LYS A 37 -8.43 17.32 -21.91
CA LYS A 37 -7.42 16.43 -22.48
C LYS A 37 -6.25 16.23 -21.53
N ILE A 38 -5.85 14.97 -21.35
CA ILE A 38 -4.62 14.60 -20.65
C ILE A 38 -3.65 14.02 -21.67
N SER A 39 -2.55 14.72 -21.92
CA SER A 39 -1.44 14.23 -22.75
C SER A 39 -0.38 13.59 -21.86
N ILE A 40 -0.02 12.33 -22.13
CA ILE A 40 0.96 11.57 -21.35
C ILE A 40 2.20 11.34 -22.21
N ASN A 41 3.38 11.66 -21.66
CA ASN A 41 4.70 11.45 -22.28
C ASN A 41 4.74 12.01 -23.72
N GLU A 42 4.48 13.32 -23.84
CA GLU A 42 4.55 14.05 -25.13
C GLU A 42 3.64 13.47 -26.23
N GLY A 43 2.45 12.99 -25.85
CA GLY A 43 1.45 12.46 -26.79
C GLY A 43 1.55 10.95 -27.04
N THR A 44 2.37 10.22 -26.28
CA THR A 44 2.39 8.75 -26.30
C THR A 44 1.00 8.16 -26.03
N LYS A 45 0.23 8.79 -25.13
CA LYS A 45 -1.18 8.48 -24.88
C LYS A 45 -1.94 9.79 -24.67
N GLU A 46 -3.07 9.94 -25.34
CA GLU A 46 -4.01 11.04 -25.10
C GLU A 46 -5.30 10.49 -24.55
N LEU A 47 -5.81 11.13 -23.50
CA LEU A 47 -7.04 10.76 -22.82
C LEU A 47 -8.00 11.94 -22.83
N GLU A 48 -9.28 11.68 -23.09
CA GLU A 48 -10.35 12.65 -22.95
C GLU A 48 -11.19 12.27 -21.73
N VAL A 49 -11.12 13.09 -20.67
CA VAL A 49 -11.78 12.79 -19.39
C VAL A 49 -12.68 13.92 -18.95
N LYS A 50 -13.64 13.63 -18.07
CA LYS A 50 -14.43 14.67 -17.41
C LYS A 50 -13.55 15.47 -16.45
N GLY A 51 -13.55 16.79 -16.58
CA GLY A 51 -12.82 17.69 -15.68
C GLY A 51 -13.45 17.76 -14.27
N GLY A 52 -12.67 18.27 -13.31
CA GLY A 52 -13.07 18.48 -11.91
C GLY A 52 -12.70 17.35 -10.96
N GLN A 53 -12.39 16.16 -11.47
CA GLN A 53 -11.96 15.01 -10.67
C GLN A 53 -10.43 14.99 -10.42
N PRO A 54 -9.96 14.29 -9.37
CA PRO A 54 -8.53 14.07 -9.15
C PRO A 54 -7.87 13.37 -10.34
N LEU A 55 -6.65 13.77 -10.70
CA LEU A 55 -5.88 13.19 -11.79
C LEU A 55 -5.70 11.68 -11.63
N LEU A 56 -5.45 11.19 -10.41
CA LEU A 56 -5.35 9.76 -10.13
C LEU A 56 -6.61 9.00 -10.55
N LYS A 57 -7.79 9.56 -10.26
CA LYS A 57 -9.08 8.91 -10.58
C LYS A 57 -9.29 8.89 -12.09
N ALA A 58 -9.02 10.00 -12.76
CA ALA A 58 -9.10 10.11 -14.22
C ALA A 58 -8.16 9.10 -14.92
N LEU A 59 -6.91 8.99 -14.46
CA LEU A 59 -5.94 8.05 -15.04
C LEU A 59 -6.36 6.59 -14.82
N ASN A 60 -6.81 6.24 -13.61
CA ASN A 60 -7.24 4.88 -13.29
C ASN A 60 -8.44 4.44 -14.14
N GLN A 61 -9.39 5.34 -14.41
CA GLN A 61 -10.56 5.04 -15.28
C GLN A 61 -10.15 4.70 -16.72
N GLU A 62 -9.05 5.27 -17.19
CA GLU A 62 -8.48 5.07 -18.53
C GLU A 62 -7.38 3.97 -18.56
N GLY A 63 -7.30 3.16 -17.50
CA GLY A 63 -6.34 2.06 -17.36
C GLY A 63 -4.88 2.51 -17.22
N VAL A 64 -4.63 3.74 -16.76
CA VAL A 64 -3.30 4.24 -16.40
C VAL A 64 -3.19 4.26 -14.89
N PHE A 65 -2.47 3.30 -14.33
CA PHE A 65 -2.42 3.14 -12.88
C PHE A 65 -1.19 3.81 -12.26
N ILE A 66 -1.43 4.76 -11.37
CA ILE A 66 -0.38 5.45 -10.61
C ILE A 66 -0.35 4.90 -9.18
N PRO A 67 0.84 4.57 -8.63
CA PRO A 67 0.96 4.04 -7.27
C PRO A 67 0.24 4.89 -6.22
N SER A 68 -0.65 4.29 -5.43
CA SER A 68 -1.34 5.00 -4.35
C SER A 68 -1.72 4.09 -3.17
N ALA A 69 -0.78 3.87 -2.25
CA ALA A 69 -1.03 3.00 -1.09
C ALA A 69 -2.25 3.43 -0.26
N CYS A 70 -2.46 4.73 -0.07
CA CYS A 70 -3.59 5.27 0.68
C CYS A 70 -4.93 5.32 -0.09
N GLY A 71 -4.92 4.96 -1.38
CA GLY A 71 -6.08 5.01 -2.27
C GLY A 71 -6.68 6.40 -2.44
N GLY A 72 -5.85 7.40 -2.70
CA GLY A 72 -6.31 8.76 -3.03
C GLY A 72 -6.44 9.74 -1.86
N ARG A 73 -6.20 9.32 -0.61
CA ARG A 73 -6.41 10.15 0.60
C ARG A 73 -5.34 11.22 0.87
N GLY A 74 -4.27 11.26 0.07
CA GLY A 74 -3.20 12.27 0.23
C GLY A 74 -2.30 12.05 1.44
N SER A 75 -2.23 10.82 1.98
CA SER A 75 -1.51 10.51 3.23
C SER A 75 -0.25 9.65 3.06
N CYS A 76 0.10 9.23 1.83
CA CYS A 76 1.26 8.37 1.57
C CYS A 76 2.35 9.00 0.68
N GLY A 77 2.04 10.07 -0.06
CA GLY A 77 3.00 10.72 -0.96
C GLY A 77 3.48 9.92 -2.17
N LEU A 78 2.93 8.73 -2.45
CA LEU A 78 3.37 7.86 -3.56
C LEU A 78 2.82 8.26 -4.93
N CYS A 79 1.70 8.98 -4.98
CA CYS A 79 0.94 9.30 -6.20
C CYS A 79 1.61 10.41 -7.06
N LYS A 80 2.94 10.51 -7.05
CA LYS A 80 3.74 11.58 -7.67
C LYS A 80 3.74 11.46 -9.18
N VAL A 81 3.40 12.57 -9.85
CA VAL A 81 3.38 12.69 -11.31
C VAL A 81 3.97 14.05 -11.68
N ARG A 82 4.78 14.09 -12.75
CA ARG A 82 5.29 15.35 -13.27
C ARG A 82 4.26 16.01 -14.17
N VAL A 83 3.86 17.26 -13.88
CA VAL A 83 2.86 17.99 -14.66
C VAL A 83 3.54 19.12 -15.41
N VAL A 84 3.78 18.93 -16.71
CA VAL A 84 4.51 19.88 -17.55
C VAL A 84 3.64 21.05 -18.02
N GLN A 85 2.32 20.85 -18.10
CA GLN A 85 1.37 21.88 -18.46
C GLN A 85 0.09 21.74 -17.64
N GLY A 86 -0.49 22.87 -17.23
CA GLY A 86 -1.77 22.92 -16.51
C GLY A 86 -1.69 22.57 -15.02
N GLY A 87 -0.49 22.54 -14.42
CA GLY A 87 -0.31 22.15 -13.00
C GLY A 87 -0.90 23.14 -11.98
N GLY A 88 -0.99 24.43 -12.30
CA GLY A 88 -1.51 25.45 -11.37
C GLY A 88 -0.74 25.52 -10.03
N GLU A 89 -1.38 26.05 -8.99
CA GLU A 89 -0.78 26.21 -7.65
C GLU A 89 -0.83 24.93 -6.82
N TYR A 90 0.16 24.75 -5.93
CA TYR A 90 0.22 23.62 -5.00
C TYR A 90 -0.85 23.72 -3.91
N LEU A 91 -1.51 22.59 -3.62
CA LEU A 91 -2.46 22.53 -2.52
C LEU A 91 -1.74 22.29 -1.18
N PRO A 92 -2.30 22.77 -0.05
CA PRO A 92 -1.76 22.49 1.28
C PRO A 92 -1.60 21.00 1.60
N THR A 93 -2.42 20.13 0.99
CA THR A 93 -2.34 18.67 1.13
C THR A 93 -1.17 18.06 0.38
N GLU A 94 -0.60 18.79 -0.59
CA GLU A 94 0.56 18.34 -1.37
C GLU A 94 1.87 18.74 -0.73
N LEU A 95 1.94 19.94 -0.15
CA LEU A 95 3.18 20.54 0.37
C LEU A 95 4.00 19.64 1.34
N PRO A 96 3.40 18.85 2.26
CA PRO A 96 4.17 17.98 3.14
C PRO A 96 4.94 16.87 2.43
N TRP A 97 4.56 16.53 1.20
CA TRP A 97 5.10 15.38 0.46
C TRP A 97 6.04 15.77 -0.67
N ILE A 98 6.19 17.07 -0.94
CA ILE A 98 6.89 17.59 -2.11
C ILE A 98 8.03 18.49 -1.66
N ASN A 99 9.25 18.06 -1.96
CA ASN A 99 10.45 18.83 -1.66
C ASN A 99 10.71 19.94 -2.72
N GLU A 100 11.71 20.79 -2.47
CA GLU A 100 12.00 21.93 -3.36
C GLU A 100 12.51 21.51 -4.76
N GLU A 101 13.18 20.38 -4.89
CA GLU A 101 13.62 19.84 -6.19
C GLU A 101 12.41 19.33 -6.99
N GLU A 102 11.51 18.61 -6.34
CA GLU A 102 10.26 18.14 -6.92
C GLU A 102 9.35 19.28 -7.34
N LYS A 103 9.30 20.38 -6.57
CA LYS A 103 8.59 21.61 -6.97
C LYS A 103 9.18 22.22 -8.23
N LYS A 104 10.52 22.33 -8.33
CA LYS A 104 11.21 22.83 -9.54
C LYS A 104 10.90 21.97 -10.76
N ASN A 105 10.78 20.66 -10.55
CA ASN A 105 10.42 19.70 -11.57
C ASN A 105 8.90 19.59 -11.80
N GLN A 106 8.07 20.45 -11.20
CA GLN A 106 6.61 20.48 -11.34
C GLN A 106 5.93 19.15 -11.00
N VAL A 107 6.48 18.41 -10.02
CA VAL A 107 5.87 17.18 -9.50
C VAL A 107 4.64 17.54 -8.68
N ARG A 108 3.54 16.83 -8.88
CA ARG A 108 2.26 16.98 -8.17
C ARG A 108 1.82 15.64 -7.58
N LEU A 109 0.96 15.69 -6.57
CA LEU A 109 0.25 14.50 -6.11
C LEU A 109 -1.01 14.32 -6.96
N SER A 110 -0.98 13.38 -7.90
CA SER A 110 -2.11 13.08 -8.80
C SER A 110 -3.43 12.82 -8.05
N CYS A 111 -3.36 12.30 -6.83
CA CYS A 111 -4.51 12.05 -5.99
C CYS A 111 -5.17 13.30 -5.37
N GLN A 112 -4.46 14.41 -5.32
CA GLN A 112 -4.96 15.68 -4.76
C GLN A 112 -5.17 16.73 -5.85
N PHE A 113 -4.35 16.70 -6.89
CA PHE A 113 -4.43 17.58 -8.04
C PHE A 113 -5.70 17.29 -8.86
N LYS A 114 -6.60 18.27 -8.98
CA LYS A 114 -7.83 18.19 -9.78
C LYS A 114 -7.61 18.71 -11.19
N VAL A 115 -8.01 17.92 -12.19
CA VAL A 115 -7.85 18.29 -13.61
C VAL A 115 -8.97 19.25 -14.01
N LYS A 116 -8.67 20.54 -14.15
CA LYS A 116 -9.66 21.60 -14.45
C LYS A 116 -9.60 22.13 -15.89
N SER A 117 -8.50 21.85 -16.58
CA SER A 117 -8.21 22.24 -17.97
C SER A 117 -7.35 21.15 -18.59
N ASP A 118 -7.01 21.29 -19.86
CA ASP A 118 -6.03 20.42 -20.50
C ASP A 118 -4.71 20.41 -19.73
N VAL A 119 -4.17 19.21 -19.53
CA VAL A 119 -2.93 18.98 -18.80
C VAL A 119 -2.02 18.07 -19.60
N ALA A 120 -0.71 18.31 -19.48
CA ALA A 120 0.30 17.39 -19.99
C ALA A 120 1.13 16.89 -18.82
N ILE A 121 1.30 15.57 -18.76
CA ILE A 121 1.98 14.86 -17.69
C ILE A 121 3.08 13.96 -18.22
N VAL A 122 4.06 13.70 -17.37
CA VAL A 122 5.10 12.70 -17.63
C VAL A 122 5.14 11.71 -16.49
N ILE A 123 5.07 10.43 -16.85
CA ILE A 123 5.11 9.29 -15.95
C ILE A 123 6.22 8.32 -16.39
N PRO A 124 6.85 7.60 -15.44
CA PRO A 124 7.82 6.55 -15.78
C PRO A 124 7.22 5.51 -16.72
N GLU A 125 8.00 5.06 -17.71
CA GLU A 125 7.52 4.09 -18.70
C GLU A 125 7.10 2.75 -18.07
N GLU A 126 7.72 2.41 -16.95
CA GLU A 126 7.41 1.23 -16.13
C GLU A 126 5.94 1.19 -15.71
N LEU A 127 5.30 2.35 -15.50
CA LEU A 127 3.89 2.41 -15.10
C LEU A 127 2.92 2.02 -16.23
N PHE A 128 3.33 2.05 -17.50
CA PHE A 128 2.51 1.50 -18.59
C PHE A 128 2.49 -0.02 -18.62
N SER A 129 3.45 -0.67 -17.93
CA SER A 129 3.48 -2.14 -17.80
C SER A 129 2.59 -2.65 -16.68
N VAL A 130 2.10 -1.76 -15.80
CA VAL A 130 1.17 -2.10 -14.74
C VAL A 130 -0.19 -2.47 -15.36
N ARG A 131 -0.75 -3.59 -14.90
CA ARG A 131 -2.01 -4.12 -15.41
C ARG A 131 -3.00 -4.31 -14.27
N GLU A 132 -4.26 -4.30 -14.64
CA GLU A 132 -5.34 -4.81 -13.81
C GLU A 132 -5.48 -6.31 -14.06
N TYR A 133 -5.81 -7.05 -13.00
CA TYR A 133 -6.01 -8.48 -13.03
C TYR A 133 -7.37 -8.81 -12.42
N SER A 134 -8.17 -9.56 -13.19
CA SER A 134 -9.32 -10.28 -12.66
C SER A 134 -8.83 -11.55 -11.96
N THR A 135 -9.23 -11.74 -10.71
CA THR A 135 -8.80 -12.88 -9.89
C THR A 135 -10.00 -13.55 -9.22
N VAL A 136 -9.78 -14.76 -8.73
CA VAL A 136 -10.73 -15.48 -7.87
C VAL A 136 -10.03 -15.79 -6.55
N VAL A 137 -10.72 -15.58 -5.44
CA VAL A 137 -10.22 -16.01 -4.12
C VAL A 137 -10.20 -17.53 -4.08
N GLU A 138 -9.00 -18.11 -4.14
CA GLU A 138 -8.81 -19.55 -4.12
C GLU A 138 -8.89 -20.09 -2.69
N LYS A 139 -8.30 -19.36 -1.74
CA LYS A 139 -8.20 -19.80 -0.35
C LYS A 139 -8.14 -18.62 0.62
N ILE A 140 -8.75 -18.79 1.79
CA ILE A 140 -8.60 -17.86 2.93
C ILE A 140 -8.14 -18.66 4.16
N ARG A 141 -7.04 -18.25 4.78
CA ARG A 141 -6.49 -18.85 6.01
C ARG A 141 -6.42 -17.81 7.13
N ASP A 142 -7.02 -18.10 8.27
CA ASP A 142 -6.80 -17.31 9.49
C ASP A 142 -5.40 -17.59 10.04
N LEU A 143 -4.56 -16.57 10.12
CA LEU A 143 -3.18 -16.66 10.60
C LEU A 143 -3.07 -16.32 12.08
N THR A 144 -3.81 -15.29 12.49
CA THR A 144 -3.95 -14.87 13.89
C THR A 144 -5.41 -14.52 14.14
N HIS A 145 -5.70 -13.99 15.33
CA HIS A 145 -7.01 -13.41 15.66
C HIS A 145 -7.41 -12.19 14.80
N ASP A 146 -6.45 -11.53 14.14
CA ASP A 146 -6.67 -10.31 13.36
C ASP A 146 -5.95 -10.29 12.00
N ILE A 147 -5.28 -11.36 11.57
CA ILE A 147 -4.61 -11.44 10.26
C ILE A 147 -5.16 -12.63 9.48
N LYS A 148 -5.56 -12.38 8.23
CA LYS A 148 -5.92 -13.40 7.24
C LYS A 148 -4.90 -13.43 6.12
N GLU A 149 -4.52 -14.62 5.68
CA GLU A 149 -3.86 -14.83 4.40
C GLU A 149 -4.93 -15.12 3.35
N ILE A 150 -4.88 -14.40 2.23
CA ILE A 150 -5.76 -14.64 1.08
C ILE A 150 -4.90 -15.04 -0.12
N THR A 151 -5.27 -16.15 -0.76
CA THR A 151 -4.64 -16.61 -2.00
C THR A 151 -5.55 -16.26 -3.16
N LEU A 152 -5.08 -15.42 -4.07
CA LEU A 152 -5.78 -14.98 -5.27
C LEU A 152 -5.24 -15.71 -6.48
N LEU A 153 -6.11 -16.44 -7.19
CA LEU A 153 -5.78 -17.08 -8.45
C LEU A 153 -6.04 -16.12 -9.61
N LEU A 154 -5.00 -15.77 -10.36
CA LEU A 154 -5.10 -14.88 -11.50
C LEU A 154 -5.85 -15.53 -12.67
N LYS A 155 -6.81 -14.81 -13.25
CA LYS A 155 -7.63 -15.27 -14.38
C LYS A 155 -7.32 -14.51 -15.66
N ASP A 156 -7.30 -13.18 -15.58
CA ASP A 156 -7.02 -12.33 -16.74
C ASP A 156 -6.37 -11.01 -16.33
N PRO A 157 -5.11 -10.75 -16.69
CA PRO A 157 -4.15 -11.74 -17.21
C PRO A 157 -3.93 -12.91 -16.25
N ALA A 158 -3.57 -14.09 -16.77
CA ALA A 158 -3.37 -15.29 -15.95
C ALA A 158 -2.01 -15.35 -15.22
N GLN A 159 -1.12 -14.39 -15.48
CA GLN A 159 0.23 -14.34 -14.91
C GLN A 159 0.65 -12.91 -14.55
N ILE A 160 1.34 -12.77 -13.42
CA ILE A 160 2.01 -11.56 -12.96
C ILE A 160 3.51 -11.82 -12.77
N SER A 161 4.35 -10.80 -12.98
CA SER A 161 5.81 -10.88 -12.83
C SER A 161 6.34 -9.86 -11.82
N PRO A 162 6.10 -10.05 -10.50
CA PRO A 162 6.59 -9.15 -9.47
C PRO A 162 8.05 -9.42 -9.12
N LYS A 163 8.73 -8.43 -8.54
CA LYS A 163 9.93 -8.65 -7.73
C LYS A 163 9.52 -8.95 -6.28
N ALA A 164 10.25 -9.83 -5.58
CA ALA A 164 9.93 -10.18 -4.21
C ALA A 164 9.96 -8.95 -3.30
N GLY A 165 8.88 -8.73 -2.56
CA GLY A 165 8.66 -7.55 -1.71
C GLY A 165 7.83 -6.42 -2.36
N GLN A 166 7.50 -6.52 -3.65
CA GLN A 166 6.52 -5.62 -4.28
C GLN A 166 5.10 -5.85 -3.75
N TYR A 167 4.23 -4.89 -4.03
CA TYR A 167 2.82 -4.91 -3.62
C TYR A 167 1.87 -4.82 -4.81
N VAL A 168 0.62 -5.19 -4.58
CA VAL A 168 -0.52 -4.93 -5.48
C VAL A 168 -1.50 -4.00 -4.78
N GLN A 169 -2.36 -3.33 -5.55
CA GLN A 169 -3.51 -2.65 -4.98
C GLN A 169 -4.75 -3.54 -5.15
N PHE A 170 -5.38 -3.87 -4.03
CA PHE A 170 -6.62 -4.62 -3.97
C PHE A 170 -7.81 -3.66 -4.08
N MET A 171 -8.73 -3.93 -5.01
CA MET A 171 -9.95 -3.15 -5.19
C MET A 171 -11.06 -3.67 -4.28
N VAL A 172 -11.64 -2.75 -3.51
CA VAL A 172 -12.85 -3.00 -2.72
C VAL A 172 -14.01 -2.35 -3.44
N PRO A 173 -15.08 -3.11 -3.76
CA PRO A 173 -16.28 -2.53 -4.35
C PRO A 173 -17.05 -1.66 -3.34
N GLU A 174 -18.07 -0.97 -3.83
CA GLU A 174 -19.01 -0.24 -2.98
C GLU A 174 -19.69 -1.17 -1.97
N TYR A 175 -19.70 -0.77 -0.70
CA TYR A 175 -20.40 -1.47 0.38
C TYR A 175 -20.63 -0.53 1.57
N GLU A 176 -21.19 -1.02 2.69
CA GLU A 176 -21.57 -0.23 3.88
C GLU A 176 -20.56 0.85 4.34
N LEU A 177 -19.24 0.63 4.19
CA LEU A 177 -18.22 1.60 4.61
C LEU A 177 -17.65 2.49 3.48
N THR A 178 -18.12 2.34 2.24
CA THR A 178 -17.65 3.15 1.10
C THR A 178 -18.68 3.23 -0.03
N ASP A 179 -19.01 4.46 -0.44
CA ASP A 179 -19.94 4.75 -1.54
C ASP A 179 -19.26 4.74 -2.93
N GLU A 180 -17.96 4.47 -2.99
CA GLU A 180 -17.22 4.26 -4.23
C GLU A 180 -16.24 3.10 -4.09
N SER A 181 -15.81 2.55 -5.23
CA SER A 181 -14.75 1.53 -5.25
C SER A 181 -13.42 2.14 -4.86
N VAL A 182 -12.68 1.47 -3.97
CA VAL A 182 -11.40 1.98 -3.44
C VAL A 182 -10.27 0.96 -3.55
N TYR A 183 -9.09 1.45 -3.91
CA TYR A 183 -7.87 0.65 -3.95
C TYR A 183 -7.07 0.79 -2.65
N ARG A 184 -6.51 -0.32 -2.14
CA ARG A 184 -5.54 -0.31 -1.03
C ARG A 184 -4.36 -1.22 -1.33
N ALA A 185 -3.16 -0.76 -0.99
CA ALA A 185 -1.95 -1.53 -1.20
C ALA A 185 -1.83 -2.69 -0.19
N TYR A 186 -1.41 -3.85 -0.69
CA TYR A 186 -1.02 -5.01 0.10
C TYR A 186 0.20 -5.66 -0.54
N SER A 187 1.25 -5.85 0.25
CA SER A 187 2.48 -6.52 -0.18
C SER A 187 2.21 -7.97 -0.56
N ILE A 188 2.85 -8.43 -1.63
CA ILE A 188 2.74 -9.80 -2.10
C ILE A 188 3.56 -10.69 -1.17
N ALA A 189 2.92 -11.74 -0.64
CA ALA A 189 3.51 -12.71 0.27
C ALA A 189 4.02 -13.97 -0.45
N SER A 190 3.45 -14.28 -1.63
CA SER A 190 3.90 -15.38 -2.48
C SER A 190 5.25 -15.04 -3.15
N PRO A 191 6.07 -16.05 -3.49
CA PRO A 191 7.31 -15.83 -4.21
C PRO A 191 7.02 -15.43 -5.67
N PRO A 192 7.87 -14.61 -6.32
CA PRO A 192 7.79 -14.31 -7.76
C PRO A 192 7.72 -15.55 -8.66
N GLY A 193 8.23 -16.68 -8.15
CA GLY A 193 8.21 -17.96 -8.82
C GLY A 193 6.84 -18.57 -9.07
N ASP A 194 5.79 -18.16 -8.35
CA ASP A 194 4.39 -18.51 -8.66
C ASP A 194 3.72 -17.31 -9.32
N SER A 195 3.83 -17.23 -10.65
CA SER A 195 3.23 -16.13 -11.41
C SER A 195 1.70 -16.22 -11.51
N SER A 196 1.09 -17.35 -11.15
CA SER A 196 -0.34 -17.60 -11.28
C SER A 196 -1.15 -17.25 -10.04
N ARG A 197 -0.47 -17.02 -8.91
CA ARG A 197 -1.09 -16.71 -7.62
C ARG A 197 -0.45 -15.51 -6.94
N VAL A 198 -1.29 -14.74 -6.26
CA VAL A 198 -0.86 -13.69 -5.34
C VAL A 198 -1.40 -14.02 -3.96
N GLU A 199 -0.50 -14.18 -3.00
CA GLU A 199 -0.86 -14.28 -1.58
C GLU A 199 -0.74 -12.91 -0.92
N LEU A 200 -1.69 -12.54 -0.05
CA LEU A 200 -1.67 -11.30 0.73
C LEU A 200 -1.96 -11.60 2.19
N GLU A 201 -1.26 -10.94 3.12
CA GLU A 201 -1.51 -11.05 4.56
C GLU A 201 -2.15 -9.75 5.06
N ILE A 202 -3.44 -9.81 5.40
CA ILE A 202 -4.27 -8.63 5.65
C ILE A 202 -4.69 -8.60 7.11
N ARG A 203 -4.15 -7.62 7.84
CA ARG A 203 -4.55 -7.31 9.21
C ARG A 203 -5.89 -6.56 9.25
N LEU A 204 -6.78 -6.95 10.16
CA LEU A 204 -8.00 -6.22 10.46
C LEU A 204 -7.67 -4.91 11.17
N VAL A 205 -8.05 -3.81 10.54
CA VAL A 205 -8.02 -2.48 11.16
C VAL A 205 -9.47 -2.11 11.47
N PRO A 206 -9.81 -1.79 12.74
CA PRO A 206 -11.17 -1.39 13.09
C PRO A 206 -11.68 -0.25 12.21
N ASN A 207 -12.87 -0.43 11.63
CA ASN A 207 -13.51 0.50 10.69
C ASN A 207 -12.69 0.77 9.41
N GLY A 208 -11.67 -0.04 9.12
CA GLY A 208 -10.90 0.05 7.88
C GLY A 208 -11.71 -0.50 6.71
N ILE A 209 -11.87 0.30 5.65
CA ILE A 209 -12.70 -0.05 4.48
C ILE A 209 -12.27 -1.39 3.85
N CYS A 210 -10.99 -1.56 3.51
CA CYS A 210 -10.56 -2.79 2.84
C CYS A 210 -10.40 -3.97 3.80
N THR A 211 -9.84 -3.72 4.98
CA THR A 211 -9.59 -4.77 5.96
C THR A 211 -10.89 -5.34 6.52
N THR A 212 -11.92 -4.52 6.73
CA THR A 212 -13.26 -4.98 7.11
C THR A 212 -13.91 -5.79 5.99
N TYR A 213 -13.79 -5.36 4.74
CA TYR A 213 -14.29 -6.11 3.59
C TYR A 213 -13.68 -7.52 3.52
N VAL A 214 -12.35 -7.62 3.57
CA VAL A 214 -11.63 -8.90 3.54
C VAL A 214 -12.00 -9.80 4.72
N HIS A 215 -12.18 -9.24 5.91
CA HIS A 215 -12.43 -10.04 7.11
C HIS A 215 -13.89 -10.46 7.29
N LYS A 216 -14.86 -9.69 6.79
CA LYS A 216 -16.29 -9.91 7.06
C LYS A 216 -17.13 -10.29 5.84
N HIS A 217 -16.70 -9.90 4.64
CA HIS A 217 -17.52 -10.02 3.43
C HIS A 217 -16.91 -10.96 2.39
N LEU A 218 -15.59 -10.96 2.26
CA LEU A 218 -14.87 -11.78 1.28
C LEU A 218 -14.96 -13.27 1.60
N LYS A 219 -15.23 -14.09 0.59
CA LYS A 219 -15.29 -15.55 0.67
C LYS A 219 -14.47 -16.21 -0.43
N GLU A 220 -14.09 -17.46 -0.20
CA GLU A 220 -13.53 -18.31 -1.24
C GLU A 220 -14.51 -18.42 -2.42
N GLY A 221 -14.00 -18.32 -3.64
CA GLY A 221 -14.78 -18.29 -4.88
C GLY A 221 -15.20 -16.89 -5.34
N ASP A 222 -15.10 -15.86 -4.50
CA ASP A 222 -15.41 -14.50 -4.90
C ASP A 222 -14.45 -13.99 -5.98
N LYS A 223 -14.97 -13.16 -6.89
CA LYS A 223 -14.16 -12.45 -7.88
C LYS A 223 -13.69 -11.15 -7.30
N VAL A 224 -12.38 -10.90 -7.37
CA VAL A 224 -11.78 -9.64 -6.91
C VAL A 224 -10.79 -9.11 -7.94
N THR A 225 -10.65 -7.79 -7.95
CA THR A 225 -9.77 -7.08 -8.87
C THR A 225 -8.55 -6.59 -8.11
N ILE A 226 -7.38 -6.81 -8.69
CA ILE A 226 -6.12 -6.21 -8.21
C ILE A 226 -5.42 -5.51 -9.36
N ASN A 227 -4.55 -4.55 -9.08
CA ASN A 227 -3.61 -4.03 -10.07
C ASN A 227 -2.19 -3.94 -9.51
N GLY A 228 -1.20 -3.95 -10.38
CA GLY A 228 0.22 -3.95 -10.00
C GLY A 228 1.11 -4.72 -11.00
N PRO A 229 2.31 -5.13 -10.57
CA PRO A 229 2.92 -4.89 -9.25
C PRO A 229 3.48 -3.47 -9.11
N TYR A 230 3.74 -3.03 -7.88
CA TYR A 230 4.34 -1.74 -7.55
C TYR A 230 5.41 -1.86 -6.46
N GLY A 231 6.21 -0.80 -6.34
CA GLY A 231 7.10 -0.57 -5.20
C GLY A 231 8.54 -0.95 -5.48
N ASP A 232 9.42 -0.31 -4.71
CA ASP A 232 10.88 -0.45 -4.80
C ASP A 232 11.49 -1.19 -3.61
N PHE A 233 10.64 -1.83 -2.80
CA PHE A 233 11.03 -2.63 -1.64
C PHE A 233 11.35 -4.06 -2.08
N TYR A 234 12.52 -4.25 -2.69
CA TYR A 234 13.04 -5.56 -3.10
C TYR A 234 14.54 -5.64 -2.78
N LEU A 235 15.05 -6.87 -2.67
CA LEU A 235 16.47 -7.11 -2.40
C LEU A 235 17.37 -6.48 -3.48
N ARG A 236 18.42 -5.79 -3.05
CA ARG A 236 19.47 -5.28 -3.92
C ARG A 236 20.42 -6.40 -4.30
N ASP A 237 20.92 -6.34 -5.53
CA ASP A 237 21.90 -7.28 -6.08
C ASP A 237 23.31 -6.92 -5.58
N THR A 238 23.61 -7.36 -4.36
CA THR A 238 24.90 -7.14 -3.67
C THR A 238 25.28 -8.35 -2.82
N ASP A 239 26.51 -8.38 -2.33
CA ASP A 239 27.04 -9.42 -1.43
C ASP A 239 26.90 -9.06 0.07
N ARG A 240 26.19 -7.98 0.42
CA ARG A 240 26.06 -7.51 1.82
C ARG A 240 25.23 -8.50 2.65
N ASN A 241 25.46 -8.53 3.97
CA ASN A 241 24.57 -9.28 4.87
C ASN A 241 23.15 -8.68 4.85
N ILE A 242 22.14 -9.46 5.18
CA ILE A 242 20.75 -9.04 5.16
C ILE A 242 20.18 -9.03 6.59
N ILE A 243 19.54 -7.92 6.96
CA ILE A 243 18.79 -7.79 8.21
C ILE A 243 17.33 -7.51 7.84
N PHE A 244 16.47 -8.51 7.99
CA PHE A 244 15.02 -8.33 7.90
C PHE A 244 14.45 -7.96 9.26
N ILE A 245 13.58 -6.96 9.31
CA ILE A 245 12.84 -6.61 10.54
C ILE A 245 11.37 -6.39 10.18
N ALA A 246 10.47 -7.13 10.79
CA ALA A 246 9.04 -6.93 10.57
C ALA A 246 8.20 -7.10 11.82
N GLY A 247 6.96 -6.60 11.76
CA GLY A 247 5.95 -6.82 12.77
C GLY A 247 4.53 -6.81 12.18
N GLY A 248 3.65 -7.63 12.74
CA GLY A 248 2.28 -7.82 12.23
C GLY A 248 2.27 -8.31 10.78
N SER A 249 1.39 -7.76 9.95
CA SER A 249 1.30 -8.09 8.51
C SER A 249 2.51 -7.66 7.69
N GLY A 250 3.51 -7.00 8.29
CA GLY A 250 4.77 -6.72 7.62
C GLY A 250 5.61 -7.97 7.31
N MET A 251 5.19 -9.15 7.76
CA MET A 251 5.79 -10.42 7.37
C MET A 251 5.63 -10.70 5.87
N ALA A 252 4.50 -10.34 5.24
CA ALA A 252 4.21 -10.61 3.83
C ALA A 252 5.39 -10.35 2.86
N PRO A 253 5.92 -9.12 2.72
CA PRO A 253 7.00 -8.90 1.77
C PRO A 253 8.28 -9.65 2.17
N ILE A 254 8.52 -9.86 3.46
CA ILE A 254 9.68 -10.62 3.95
C ILE A 254 9.55 -12.11 3.62
N LYS A 255 8.36 -12.70 3.78
CA LYS A 255 8.03 -14.06 3.36
C LYS A 255 8.33 -14.24 1.87
N SER A 256 7.87 -13.30 1.03
CA SER A 256 8.13 -13.32 -0.42
C SER A 256 9.64 -13.29 -0.72
N MET A 257 10.40 -12.39 -0.08
CA MET A 257 11.86 -12.31 -0.24
C MET A 257 12.59 -13.57 0.22
N LEU A 258 12.21 -14.15 1.37
CA LEU A 258 12.86 -15.36 1.89
C LEU A 258 12.57 -16.59 1.01
N LEU A 259 11.36 -16.72 0.47
CA LEU A 259 11.01 -17.79 -0.46
C LEU A 259 11.75 -17.64 -1.80
N ASP A 260 11.90 -16.41 -2.29
CA ASP A 260 12.68 -16.13 -3.50
C ASP A 260 14.18 -16.40 -3.28
N MET A 261 14.72 -16.03 -2.12
CA MET A 261 16.09 -16.35 -1.71
C MET A 261 16.35 -17.85 -1.67
N GLU A 262 15.44 -18.64 -1.07
CA GLU A 262 15.55 -20.11 -1.02
C GLU A 262 15.55 -20.70 -2.43
N LYS A 263 14.62 -20.27 -3.28
CA LYS A 263 14.50 -20.75 -4.66
C LYS A 263 15.72 -20.42 -5.52
N GLN A 264 16.32 -19.24 -5.31
CA GLN A 264 17.52 -18.79 -6.05
C GLN A 264 18.82 -19.36 -5.47
N GLY A 265 18.77 -20.07 -4.33
CA GLY A 265 19.97 -20.56 -3.66
C GLY A 265 20.85 -19.44 -3.12
N ASN A 266 20.25 -18.33 -2.68
CA ASN A 266 20.98 -17.18 -2.16
C ASN A 266 21.76 -17.56 -0.89
N THR A 267 23.08 -17.36 -0.89
CA THR A 267 23.96 -17.76 0.20
C THR A 267 24.35 -16.61 1.14
N ARG A 268 23.80 -15.40 0.96
CA ARG A 268 24.09 -14.25 1.83
C ARG A 268 23.69 -14.57 3.27
N LYS A 269 24.47 -14.09 4.24
CA LYS A 269 24.10 -14.18 5.65
C LYS A 269 22.87 -13.32 5.90
N ALA A 270 21.80 -13.92 6.40
CA ALA A 270 20.53 -13.25 6.63
C ALA A 270 20.00 -13.51 8.05
N ALA A 271 19.47 -12.48 8.70
CA ALA A 271 18.75 -12.60 9.96
C ALA A 271 17.38 -11.95 9.83
N TYR A 272 16.32 -12.65 10.27
CA TYR A 272 14.97 -12.10 10.30
C TYR A 272 14.46 -11.95 11.72
N PHE A 273 14.32 -10.70 12.14
CA PHE A 273 13.75 -10.29 13.41
C PHE A 273 12.24 -10.03 13.24
N PHE A 274 11.41 -10.88 13.84
CA PHE A 274 9.96 -10.73 13.78
C PHE A 274 9.38 -10.37 15.16
N GLY A 275 8.97 -9.11 15.30
CA GLY A 275 8.43 -8.58 16.54
C GLY A 275 6.92 -8.73 16.63
N ALA A 276 6.43 -9.25 17.75
CA ALA A 276 5.03 -9.29 18.08
C ALA A 276 4.79 -8.94 19.56
N ARG A 277 3.54 -8.66 19.93
CA ARG A 277 3.22 -8.31 21.31
C ARG A 277 3.22 -9.55 22.21
N SER A 278 2.41 -10.54 21.83
CA SER A 278 2.24 -11.82 22.54
C SER A 278 2.22 -12.98 21.55
N LYS A 279 2.24 -14.23 22.04
CA LYS A 279 2.35 -15.41 21.15
C LYS A 279 1.19 -15.55 20.15
N ARG A 280 -0.02 -15.12 20.52
CA ARG A 280 -1.21 -15.07 19.65
C ARG A 280 -1.10 -14.13 18.45
N ASP A 281 -0.10 -13.26 18.44
CA ASP A 281 0.17 -12.30 17.37
C ASP A 281 1.27 -12.80 16.41
N LEU A 282 1.92 -13.91 16.74
CA LEU A 282 2.87 -14.60 15.86
C LEU A 282 2.14 -15.56 14.93
N PHE A 283 2.62 -15.67 13.69
CA PHE A 283 2.11 -16.58 12.68
C PHE A 283 3.24 -17.03 11.76
N LEU A 284 3.02 -18.11 10.99
CA LEU A 284 3.99 -18.76 10.09
C LEU A 284 5.33 -19.15 10.73
N LEU A 285 5.37 -19.35 12.05
CA LEU A 285 6.61 -19.70 12.76
C LEU A 285 7.21 -20.99 12.19
N ASP A 286 6.41 -22.02 11.97
CA ASP A 286 6.88 -23.29 11.41
C ASP A 286 7.42 -23.11 9.99
N GLU A 287 6.76 -22.32 9.14
CA GLU A 287 7.21 -22.03 7.78
C GLU A 287 8.57 -21.31 7.78
N MET A 288 8.75 -20.32 8.66
CA MET A 288 10.04 -19.62 8.82
C MET A 288 11.14 -20.54 9.37
N ARG A 289 10.79 -21.47 10.28
CA ARG A 289 11.72 -22.48 10.81
C ARG A 289 12.12 -23.50 9.76
N GLU A 290 11.22 -23.89 8.86
CA GLU A 290 11.56 -24.75 7.73
C GLU A 290 12.51 -24.04 6.75
N LEU A 291 12.33 -22.73 6.53
CA LEU A 291 13.29 -21.93 5.74
C LEU A 291 14.67 -21.86 6.40
N GLU A 292 14.73 -21.69 7.72
CA GLU A 292 15.98 -21.73 8.50
C GLU A 292 16.70 -23.08 8.37
N LYS A 293 15.97 -24.20 8.32
CA LYS A 293 16.59 -25.53 8.08
C LYS A 293 17.17 -25.67 6.67
N LYS A 294 16.53 -25.05 5.67
CA LYS A 294 16.92 -25.15 4.26
C LYS A 294 18.01 -24.17 3.84
N MET A 295 18.12 -23.03 4.51
CA MET A 295 19.10 -21.97 4.22
C MET A 295 20.12 -21.88 5.35
N PRO A 296 21.33 -22.49 5.21
CA PRO A 296 22.31 -22.59 6.30
C PRO A 296 22.81 -21.25 6.88
N ASN A 297 22.72 -20.17 6.09
CA ASN A 297 23.17 -18.83 6.47
C ASN A 297 22.01 -17.91 6.90
N PHE A 298 20.80 -18.46 7.08
CA PHE A 298 19.63 -17.74 7.56
C PHE A 298 19.35 -18.06 9.03
N THR A 299 18.96 -17.05 9.80
CA THR A 299 18.45 -17.23 11.17
C THR A 299 17.14 -16.49 11.37
N PHE A 300 16.14 -17.17 11.92
CA PHE A 300 14.85 -16.59 12.26
C PHE A 300 14.73 -16.31 13.76
N ILE A 301 14.34 -15.08 14.11
CA ILE A 301 14.40 -14.54 15.48
C ILE A 301 13.05 -13.89 15.81
N PRO A 302 12.04 -14.68 16.19
CA PRO A 302 10.79 -14.14 16.73
C PRO A 302 11.02 -13.57 18.13
N ALA A 303 10.38 -12.45 18.44
CA ALA A 303 10.47 -11.81 19.75
C ALA A 303 9.11 -11.27 20.22
N LEU A 304 8.88 -11.38 21.53
CA LEU A 304 7.66 -10.88 22.19
C LEU A 304 7.98 -9.67 23.07
N SER A 305 7.29 -8.56 22.85
CA SER A 305 7.45 -7.36 23.70
C SER A 305 6.74 -7.49 25.04
N GLU A 306 5.61 -8.19 25.07
CA GLU A 306 4.76 -8.39 26.25
C GLU A 306 4.24 -9.85 26.30
N PRO A 307 5.13 -10.85 26.47
CA PRO A 307 4.71 -12.24 26.57
C PRO A 307 3.75 -12.42 27.75
N GLN A 308 2.67 -13.16 27.54
CA GLN A 308 1.73 -13.49 28.60
C GLN A 308 2.21 -14.74 29.36
N PRO A 309 1.88 -14.90 30.67
CA PRO A 309 2.27 -16.08 31.42
C PRO A 309 1.88 -17.41 30.75
N GLU A 310 0.71 -17.46 30.11
CA GLU A 310 0.20 -18.63 29.38
C GLU A 310 0.94 -18.94 28.07
N ASP A 311 1.72 -18.01 27.53
CA ASP A 311 2.44 -18.20 26.27
C ASP A 311 3.54 -19.26 26.40
N ASN A 312 4.05 -19.48 27.63
CA ASN A 312 5.22 -20.33 27.93
C ASN A 312 6.37 -20.02 26.95
N TRP A 313 6.68 -18.74 26.79
CA TRP A 313 7.63 -18.26 25.80
C TRP A 313 9.07 -18.38 26.30
N GLU A 314 9.90 -19.09 25.54
CA GLU A 314 11.33 -19.30 25.82
C GLU A 314 12.24 -18.54 24.85
N GLY A 315 11.66 -17.80 23.89
CA GLY A 315 12.40 -17.02 22.89
C GLY A 315 12.81 -15.63 23.38
N GLU A 316 13.17 -14.77 22.44
CA GLU A 316 13.59 -13.39 22.76
C GLU A 316 12.44 -12.56 23.32
N VAL A 317 12.74 -11.75 24.34
CA VAL A 317 11.79 -10.85 25.02
C VAL A 317 12.28 -9.41 24.95
N GLY A 318 11.33 -8.48 24.78
CA GLY A 318 11.57 -7.04 24.69
C GLY A 318 11.11 -6.45 23.36
N LEU A 319 11.30 -5.14 23.19
CA LEU A 319 11.03 -4.51 21.90
C LEU A 319 11.99 -5.09 20.84
N ILE A 320 11.52 -5.20 19.60
CA ILE A 320 12.34 -5.76 18.51
C ILE A 320 13.66 -5.00 18.31
N THR A 321 13.66 -3.69 18.62
CA THR A 321 14.85 -2.84 18.65
C THR A 321 15.91 -3.32 19.63
N ASP A 322 15.50 -3.80 20.81
CA ASP A 322 16.41 -4.29 21.83
C ASP A 322 17.02 -5.62 21.43
N VAL A 323 16.22 -6.49 20.81
CA VAL A 323 16.67 -7.79 20.28
C VAL A 323 17.68 -7.59 19.15
N VAL A 324 17.37 -6.69 18.20
CA VAL A 324 18.29 -6.33 17.11
C VAL A 324 19.62 -5.81 17.68
N ARG A 325 19.59 -4.95 18.70
CA ARG A 325 20.80 -4.42 19.36
C ARG A 325 21.62 -5.52 20.04
N ARG A 326 20.98 -6.50 20.66
CA ARG A 326 21.68 -7.62 21.33
C ARG A 326 22.32 -8.58 20.33
N MET A 327 21.65 -8.85 19.22
CA MET A 327 22.04 -9.92 18.29
C MET A 327 22.86 -9.44 17.09
N THR A 328 22.80 -8.15 16.76
CA THR A 328 23.59 -7.54 15.70
C THR A 328 24.75 -6.75 16.30
N LYS A 329 25.98 -7.28 16.19
CA LYS A 329 27.19 -6.64 16.75
C LYS A 329 27.77 -5.53 15.85
N ASP A 330 27.77 -5.75 14.54
CA ASP A 330 28.29 -4.83 13.53
C ASP A 330 27.41 -4.91 12.27
N GLY A 331 26.75 -3.81 11.95
CA GLY A 331 25.87 -3.65 10.80
C GLY A 331 26.54 -3.02 9.58
N SER A 332 27.81 -2.62 9.64
CA SER A 332 28.48 -1.84 8.59
C SER A 332 28.51 -2.51 7.20
N ASN A 333 28.53 -3.85 7.15
CA ASN A 333 28.42 -4.64 5.92
C ASN A 333 27.00 -5.19 5.68
N SER A 334 25.95 -4.56 6.20
CA SER A 334 24.58 -5.05 6.07
C SER A 334 23.70 -4.12 5.26
N GLU A 335 22.69 -4.71 4.63
CA GLU A 335 21.48 -4.04 4.16
C GLU A 335 20.34 -4.43 5.09
N ALA A 336 19.47 -3.47 5.40
CA ALA A 336 18.32 -3.70 6.24
C ALA A 336 17.02 -3.51 5.44
N TYR A 337 16.07 -4.42 5.62
CA TYR A 337 14.77 -4.43 4.95
C TYR A 337 13.68 -4.49 6.02
N LEU A 338 12.96 -3.39 6.21
CA LEU A 338 12.02 -3.21 7.31
C LEU A 338 10.58 -3.08 6.81
N CYS A 339 9.64 -3.81 7.41
CA CYS A 339 8.23 -3.67 7.06
C CYS A 339 7.30 -3.75 8.27
N GLY A 340 6.38 -2.79 8.39
CA GLY A 340 5.43 -2.74 9.50
C GLY A 340 4.96 -1.33 9.84
N SER A 341 4.67 -1.10 11.13
CA SER A 341 4.14 0.19 11.57
C SER A 341 5.20 1.31 11.48
N PRO A 342 4.78 2.57 11.23
CA PRO A 342 5.72 3.69 11.14
C PRO A 342 6.55 3.88 12.42
N GLY A 343 5.95 3.64 13.60
CA GLY A 343 6.64 3.73 14.89
C GLY A 343 7.75 2.70 15.03
N MET A 344 7.49 1.44 14.68
CA MET A 344 8.50 0.38 14.70
C MET A 344 9.64 0.68 13.73
N ILE A 345 9.30 1.02 12.47
CA ILE A 345 10.30 1.30 11.44
C ILE A 345 11.22 2.45 11.86
N ASN A 346 10.65 3.57 12.33
CA ASN A 346 11.45 4.72 12.75
C ASN A 346 12.39 4.37 13.92
N ALA A 347 11.92 3.59 14.91
CA ALA A 347 12.76 3.16 16.02
C ALA A 347 13.89 2.21 15.59
N CYS A 348 13.61 1.27 14.68
CA CYS A 348 14.61 0.36 14.13
C CYS A 348 15.65 1.08 13.27
N ILE A 349 15.27 2.10 12.48
CA ILE A 349 16.23 2.92 11.71
C ILE A 349 17.25 3.56 12.65
N THR A 350 16.81 4.12 13.77
CA THR A 350 17.72 4.69 14.78
C THR A 350 18.73 3.64 15.29
N VAL A 351 18.25 2.45 15.67
CA VAL A 351 19.13 1.37 16.13
C VAL A 351 20.10 0.89 15.05
N LEU A 352 19.64 0.73 13.81
CA LEU A 352 20.49 0.28 12.70
C LEU A 352 21.60 1.27 12.39
N ASN A 353 21.31 2.58 12.44
CA ASN A 353 22.33 3.62 12.29
C ASN A 353 23.37 3.57 13.42
N GLU A 354 22.94 3.37 14.68
CA GLU A 354 23.85 3.19 15.82
C GLU A 354 24.75 1.96 15.65
N LEU A 355 24.25 0.91 14.99
CA LEU A 355 24.98 -0.32 14.68
C LEU A 355 25.85 -0.21 13.41
N GLY A 356 25.87 0.96 12.75
CA GLY A 356 26.73 1.24 11.60
C GLY A 356 26.15 0.90 10.24
N VAL A 357 24.87 0.50 10.13
CA VAL A 357 24.20 0.34 8.83
C VAL A 357 24.07 1.72 8.18
N LEU A 358 24.56 1.86 6.94
CA LEU A 358 24.51 3.13 6.23
C LEU A 358 23.05 3.48 5.84
N PRO A 359 22.61 4.74 5.95
CA PRO A 359 21.23 5.14 5.65
C PRO A 359 20.74 4.72 4.26
N GLU A 360 21.61 4.75 3.25
CA GLU A 360 21.32 4.31 1.88
C GLU A 360 21.10 2.80 1.73
N ASN A 361 21.53 2.01 2.72
CA ASN A 361 21.35 0.56 2.77
C ASN A 361 20.16 0.16 3.67
N ILE A 362 19.35 1.12 4.12
CA ILE A 362 18.14 0.87 4.91
C ILE A 362 16.90 1.09 4.03
N PHE A 363 16.31 -0.02 3.62
CA PHE A 363 15.09 -0.05 2.83
C PHE A 363 13.89 -0.34 3.73
N TYR A 364 12.75 0.32 3.47
CA TYR A 364 11.57 0.08 4.29
C TYR A 364 10.26 0.24 3.51
N ASP A 365 9.24 -0.49 3.96
CA ASP A 365 7.86 -0.37 3.52
C ASP A 365 6.95 -0.05 4.72
N LYS A 366 6.40 1.17 4.74
CA LYS A 366 5.63 1.72 5.86
C LYS A 366 4.13 1.54 5.63
N PHE A 367 3.49 0.71 6.44
CA PHE A 367 2.04 0.53 6.38
C PHE A 367 1.35 1.66 7.16
N SER A 368 0.65 2.54 6.44
CA SER A 368 0.06 3.78 6.97
C SER A 368 -1.46 3.84 6.88
#